data_AF-A0A926KMU4-F1
#
_entry.id   AF-A0A926KMU4-F1
#
_cell.length_a   1.000
_cell.length_b   1.000
_cell.length_c   1.000
_cell.angle_alpha   90.00
_cell.angle_beta   90.00
_cell.angle_gamma   90.00
#
_symmetry.space_group_name_H-M   'P 1'
#
loop_
_entity.id
_entity.type
_entity.pdbx_description
1 polymer ?
#
loop_
_entity_poly.entity_id
_entity_poly.type
_entity_poly.pdbx_seq_one_letter_code
_entity_poly.pdbx_strand_id
1 'polypeptide(L)'
;MKEKQRSKWEKLRAKGKKNFIIFNGVIGWGVPTAILFTFLMSFMENYSIRFNQDFFELLIISIVLFPIGGILFGLWVWGWTEKLYRKHIGTK
;
A
#
# COMPACT_ATOMS: atom_id res chain seq x y z
N MET A 1 -18.07 6.82 -10.92
CA MET A 1 -16.66 6.60 -11.31
C MET A 1 -16.50 7.12 -12.72
N LYS A 2 -15.59 8.06 -13.01
CA LYS A 2 -15.44 8.59 -14.39
C LYS A 2 -15.02 7.47 -15.36
N GLU A 3 -15.34 7.57 -16.66
CA GLU A 3 -14.99 6.53 -17.65
C GLU A 3 -13.51 6.14 -17.64
N LYS A 4 -12.61 7.14 -17.58
CA LYS A 4 -11.16 6.88 -17.48
C LYS A 4 -10.78 6.09 -16.21
N GLN A 5 -11.44 6.35 -15.08
CA GLN A 5 -11.21 5.61 -13.84
C GLN A 5 -11.75 4.18 -13.94
N ARG A 6 -12.90 4.01 -14.61
CA ARG A 6 -13.51 2.71 -14.88
C ARG A 6 -12.61 1.83 -15.74
N SER A 7 -12.15 2.33 -16.88
CA SER A 7 -11.24 1.58 -17.76
C SER A 7 -9.93 1.19 -17.06
N LYS A 8 -9.37 2.10 -16.24
CA LYS A 8 -8.21 1.78 -15.39
C LYS A 8 -8.51 0.67 -14.38
N TRP A 9 -9.64 0.76 -13.68
CA TRP A 9 -10.05 -0.25 -12.70
C TRP A 9 -10.30 -1.61 -13.36
N GLU A 10 -10.92 -1.67 -14.53
CA GLU A 10 -11.14 -2.91 -15.28
C GLU A 10 -9.83 -3.58 -15.66
N LYS A 11 -8.83 -2.81 -16.14
CA LYS A 11 -7.48 -3.33 -16.42
C LYS A 11 -6.78 -3.86 -15.17
N LEU A 12 -6.92 -3.17 -14.04
CA LEU A 12 -6.36 -3.60 -12.76
C LEU A 12 -7.07 -4.85 -12.23
N ARG A 13 -8.40 -4.90 -12.35
CA ARG A 13 -9.22 -6.04 -11.93
C ARG A 13 -8.92 -7.28 -12.76
N ALA A 14 -8.71 -7.13 -14.07
CA ALA A 14 -8.37 -8.24 -14.97
C ALA A 14 -7.09 -8.99 -14.56
N LYS A 15 -6.14 -8.30 -13.92
CA LYS A 15 -4.92 -8.90 -13.37
C LYS A 15 -5.15 -9.67 -12.05
N GLY A 16 -6.35 -9.56 -11.47
CA GLY A 16 -6.76 -10.26 -10.27
C GLY A 16 -6.45 -9.53 -8.96
N LYS A 17 -7.19 -9.92 -7.91
CA LYS A 17 -7.14 -9.33 -6.57
C LYS A 17 -5.76 -9.46 -5.92
N LYS A 18 -5.14 -10.64 -6.01
CA LYS A 18 -3.80 -10.90 -5.41
C LYS A 18 -2.75 -9.95 -6.00
N ASN A 19 -2.76 -9.78 -7.33
CA ASN A 19 -1.82 -8.90 -8.02
C ASN A 19 -2.03 -7.44 -7.60
N PHE A 20 -3.28 -7.01 -7.46
CA PHE A 20 -3.58 -5.66 -6.97
C PHE A 20 -3.03 -5.43 -5.56
N ILE A 21 -3.26 -6.37 -4.63
CA ILE A 21 -2.80 -6.25 -3.24
C ILE A 21 -1.27 -6.19 -3.18
N ILE A 22 -0.56 -7.05 -3.91
CA ILE A 22 0.90 -7.08 -3.91
C ILE A 22 1.46 -5.78 -4.52
N PHE A 23 1.03 -5.41 -5.73
CA PHE A 23 1.63 -4.26 -6.43
C PHE A 23 1.16 -2.91 -5.91
N ASN A 24 -0.13 -2.75 -5.58
CA ASN A 24 -0.69 -1.46 -5.17
C ASN A 24 -0.75 -1.31 -3.65
N GLY A 25 -0.95 -2.41 -2.91
CA GLY A 25 -0.97 -2.40 -1.45
C GLY A 25 0.42 -2.53 -0.84
N VAL A 26 1.16 -3.59 -1.18
CA VAL A 26 2.47 -3.85 -0.57
C VAL A 26 3.58 -3.01 -1.20
N ILE A 27 3.78 -3.12 -2.52
CA ILE A 27 4.88 -2.44 -3.20
C ILE A 27 4.58 -0.95 -3.37
N GLY A 28 3.33 -0.59 -3.71
CA GLY A 28 2.94 0.79 -3.96
C GLY A 28 2.72 1.63 -2.70
N TRP A 29 2.36 1.00 -1.58
CA TRP A 29 2.07 1.71 -0.32
C TRP A 29 2.97 1.23 0.82
N GLY A 30 2.94 -0.07 1.16
CA GLY A 30 3.69 -0.63 2.29
C GLY A 30 5.21 -0.36 2.25
N VAL A 31 5.88 -0.64 1.14
CA VAL A 31 7.34 -0.46 1.02
C VAL A 31 7.75 1.01 1.10
N PRO A 32 7.16 1.95 0.33
CA PRO A 32 7.44 3.38 0.49
C PRO A 32 7.16 3.90 1.89
N THR A 33 6.06 3.46 2.53
CA THR A 33 5.73 3.87 3.90
C THR A 33 6.75 3.32 4.90
N ALA A 34 7.22 2.08 4.75
CA ALA A 34 8.27 1.50 5.59
C ALA A 34 9.55 2.33 5.54
N ILE A 35 9.98 2.70 4.33
CA ILE A 35 11.17 3.52 4.11
C ILE A 35 10.95 4.89 4.75
N LEU A 36 9.87 5.59 4.41
CA LEU A 36 9.56 6.91 4.98
C LEU A 36 9.48 6.89 6.51
N PHE A 37 8.86 5.86 7.09
CA PHE A 37 8.74 5.73 8.54
C PHE A 37 10.10 5.53 9.20
N THR A 38 10.95 4.66 8.63
CA THR A 38 12.30 4.42 9.15
C THR A 38 13.14 5.69 9.12
N PHE A 39 13.09 6.44 8.01
CA PHE A 39 13.79 7.73 7.90
C PHE A 39 13.22 8.78 8.87
N LEU A 40 11.89 8.85 9.02
CA LEU A 40 11.24 9.80 9.91
C LEU A 40 11.60 9.53 11.38
N MET A 41 11.53 8.28 11.82
CA MET A 41 11.90 7.90 13.20
C MET A 41 13.39 8.13 13.46
N SER A 42 14.26 7.75 12.53
CA SER A 42 15.70 8.01 12.64
C SER A 42 16.00 9.52 12.74
N PHE A 43 15.28 10.34 11.97
CA PHE A 43 15.40 11.79 12.04
C PHE A 43 14.86 12.36 13.36
N MET A 44 13.77 11.82 13.90
CA MET A 44 13.19 12.29 15.16
C MET A 44 14.03 11.93 16.40
N GLU A 45 14.66 10.76 16.43
CA GLU A 45 15.45 10.32 17.60
C GLU A 45 16.75 11.10 17.76
N ASN A 46 17.48 11.35 16.67
CA ASN A 46 18.85 11.85 16.74
C ASN A 46 19.06 13.18 16.00
N TYR A 47 18.01 13.77 15.41
CA TYR A 47 18.08 14.92 14.48
C TYR A 47 19.09 14.74 13.33
N SER A 48 19.58 13.51 13.14
CA SER A 48 20.63 13.10 12.24
C SER A 48 20.41 11.65 11.85
N ILE A 49 20.51 11.36 10.55
CA ILE A 49 20.36 9.99 10.03
C ILE A 49 21.63 9.23 10.37
N ARG A 50 21.59 8.42 11.43
CA ARG A 50 22.68 7.53 11.82
C ARG A 50 22.35 6.13 11.34
N PHE A 51 23.19 5.58 10.47
CA PHE A 51 23.11 4.18 10.04
C PHE A 51 23.73 3.28 11.11
N ASN A 52 23.06 3.18 12.27
CA ASN A 52 23.47 2.32 13.38
C ASN A 52 22.65 1.02 13.41
N GLN A 53 22.95 0.14 14.36
CA GLN A 53 22.24 -1.13 14.52
C GLN A 53 20.73 -0.93 14.74
N ASP A 54 20.34 0.08 15.52
CA ASP A 54 18.93 0.42 15.78
C ASP A 54 18.18 0.81 14.50
N PHE A 55 18.83 1.54 13.58
CA PHE A 55 18.25 1.89 12.28
C PHE A 55 17.95 0.63 11.45
N PHE A 56 18.89 -0.31 11.39
CA PHE A 56 18.69 -1.56 10.65
C PHE A 56 17.63 -2.45 11.29
N GLU A 57 17.57 -2.50 12.63
CA GLU A 57 16.52 -3.23 13.35
C GLU A 57 15.13 -2.63 13.06
N LEU A 58 15.00 -1.30 13.13
CA LEU A 58 13.77 -0.59 12.79
C LEU A 58 13.38 -0.79 11.33
N LEU A 59 14.34 -0.78 10.41
CA LEU A 59 14.12 -1.03 8.98
C LEU A 59 13.56 -2.43 8.75
N ILE A 60 14.13 -3.46 9.39
CA ILE A 60 13.69 -4.85 9.27
C ILE A 60 12.28 -5.02 9.85
N ILE A 61 12.01 -4.43 11.02
CA ILE A 61 10.67 -4.47 11.62
C ILE A 61 9.66 -3.76 10.70
N SER A 62 10.03 -2.59 10.17
CA SER A 62 9.19 -1.80 9.29
C SER A 62 8.90 -2.51 7.97
N ILE A 63 9.90 -3.11 7.33
CA ILE A 63 9.73 -3.82 6.06
C ILE A 63 8.92 -5.11 6.21
N VAL A 64 8.64 -5.58 7.42
CA VAL A 64 7.70 -6.68 7.68
C VAL A 64 6.32 -6.15 8.06
N LEU A 65 6.24 -5.22 9.01
CA LEU A 65 4.97 -4.66 9.51
C LEU A 65 4.20 -3.88 8.45
N PHE A 66 4.88 -3.00 7.69
CA PHE A 66 4.22 -2.15 6.72
C PHE A 66 3.70 -2.91 5.50
N PRO A 67 4.37 -3.95 4.96
CA PRO A 67 3.75 -4.85 3.99
C PRO A 67 2.50 -5.56 4.50
N ILE A 68 2.47 -6.00 5.76
CA ILE A 68 1.25 -6.57 6.36
C ILE A 68 0.13 -5.53 6.37
N GLY A 69 0.44 -4.30 6.80
CA GLY A 69 -0.48 -3.17 6.69
C GLY A 69 -0.93 -2.89 5.26
N GLY A 70 -0.01 -2.95 4.30
CA GLY A 70 -0.24 -2.78 2.88
C GLY A 70 -1.15 -3.87 2.28
N ILE A 71 -1.09 -5.08 2.79
CA ILE A 71 -2.03 -6.15 2.43
C ILE A 71 -3.45 -5.79 2.87
N LEU A 72 -3.62 -5.39 4.13
CA LEU A 72 -4.92 -4.98 4.67
C LEU A 72 -5.47 -3.75 3.94
N PHE A 73 -4.63 -2.76 3.69
CA PHE A 73 -4.96 -1.57 2.92
C PHE A 73 -5.37 -1.93 1.49
N GLY A 74 -4.59 -2.76 0.81
CA GLY A 74 -4.90 -3.24 -0.54
C GLY A 74 -6.22 -4.01 -0.60
N LEU A 75 -6.53 -4.83 0.41
CA LEU A 75 -7.80 -5.52 0.55
C LEU A 75 -8.97 -4.55 0.72
N TRP A 76 -8.81 -3.57 1.59
CA TRP A 76 -9.82 -2.55 1.86
C TRP A 76 -10.10 -1.67 0.64
N VAL A 77 -9.06 -1.16 -0.02
CA VAL A 77 -9.15 -0.38 -1.27
C VAL A 77 -9.80 -1.20 -2.37
N TRP A 78 -9.43 -2.47 -2.51
CA TRP A 78 -10.06 -3.35 -3.49
C TRP A 78 -11.56 -3.49 -3.21
N GLY A 79 -11.95 -3.82 -1.98
CA GLY A 79 -13.35 -3.98 -1.59
C GLY A 79 -14.18 -2.71 -1.80
N TRP A 80 -13.62 -1.55 -1.45
CA TRP A 80 -14.28 -0.27 -1.68
C TRP A 80 -14.43 0.02 -3.18
N THR A 81 -13.35 -0.12 -3.96
CA THR A 81 -13.39 0.20 -5.39
C THR A 81 -14.30 -0.76 -6.15
N GLU A 82 -14.33 -2.04 -5.75
CA GLU A 82 -15.25 -3.07 -6.23
C GLU A 82 -16.72 -2.69 -5.99
N LYS A 83 -17.03 -2.24 -4.77
CA LYS A 83 -18.38 -1.77 -4.39
C LYS A 83 -18.78 -0.54 -5.19
N LEU A 84 -17.87 0.42 -5.36
CA LEU A 84 -18.11 1.63 -6.14
C LEU A 84 -18.33 1.30 -7.61
N TYR A 85 -17.54 0.37 -8.16
CA TYR A 85 -17.68 -0.10 -9.53
C TYR A 85 -19.05 -0.76 -9.73
N ARG A 86 -19.44 -1.74 -8.89
CA ARG A 86 -20.75 -2.41 -8.94
C ARG A 86 -21.92 -1.44 -8.87
N LYS A 87 -21.86 -0.46 -7.95
CA LYS A 87 -22.87 0.60 -7.84
C LYS A 87 -23.00 1.42 -9.13
N HIS A 88 -21.90 1.59 -9.87
CA HIS A 88 -21.88 2.39 -11.09
C HIS A 88 -22.33 1.65 -12.34
N ILE A 89 -22.12 0.34 -12.42
CA ILE A 89 -22.64 -0.53 -13.51
C ILE A 89 -24.06 -1.04 -13.26
N GLY A 90 -24.70 -0.67 -12.15
CA GLY A 90 -26.14 -0.89 -11.96
C GLY A 90 -26.57 -2.35 -11.77
N THR A 91 -25.67 -3.27 -11.42
CA THR A 91 -26.04 -4.64 -11.07
C THR A 91 -26.27 -4.69 -9.55
N LYS A 92 -27.55 -4.64 -9.17
CA LYS A 92 -28.03 -5.08 -7.85
C LYS A 92 -27.58 -6.51 -7.58
#